data_AF-A0A3S0CG49-F1
#
_entry.id   AF-A0A3S0CG49-F1
#
_cell.length_a   1.000
_cell.length_b   1.000
_cell.length_c   1.000
_cell.angle_alpha   90.00
_cell.angle_beta   90.00
_cell.angle_gamma   90.00
#
_symmetry.space_group_name_H-M   'P 1'
#
loop_
_entity.id
_entity.type
_entity.pdbx_description
1 polymer ?
#
loop_
_entity_poly.entity_id
_entity_poly.type
_entity_poly.pdbx_seq_one_letter_code
_entity_poly.pdbx_strand_id
1 'polypeptide(L)'
;MAKQLVPVGKARIVKVGVDITLVGWGNTVSICNQAADALETIGITAEVIDLRTLKPYDKKAILASTEKTRKLIVVHEDNLTCGLGGDILATVAEYSKYPVAMRRITRPDTYTPCNFSNQLELLPSFEKVLSASAEMLNLNLEWEKEENQDPNLYTVDVIGASPSDETVLINVINIKVGDEVKAGDTLVEIEASKSAGEILSPCNGIVEEICVELEEKAEVGKPLAKIRLPEGVTKIAQMKQRKPILTRKPKVAEVVLTEDNSVATRLSRVGVSRPQFRSGAKVVMNEELLNKFPEFTNADIIQRTGITQRHYLAEGESILDLATDAAHEALKKLDLILQDIDLVICATCSPEKLQSPSIACLVVEKLSQVYGKGIMPAYDVNAACSGYIYGLQLAEDFLKTRPSCRVMLITAEALSSRIAPDDFETAFLFADAATATIISGEDYISECEAELRQVYIGSDPENGEILNIPVDIDEGITMQGKKLFPIAVKTMATATHKCCQLANMDVSEINLAVPHQANQRILSAVESRLKVQHGIMFSNIANYGNTSSCTIPIALHEALAEDKKQLNIALCAFGAGFTTGAALLTLL
;
A
#
# COMPACT_ATOMS: atom_id res chain seq x y z
N MET A 1 12.76 12.57 60.26
CA MET A 1 12.04 12.44 58.98
C MET A 1 11.89 10.97 58.68
N ALA A 2 10.67 10.48 58.42
CA ALA A 2 10.44 9.08 58.07
C ALA A 2 11.24 8.74 56.81
N LYS A 3 12.07 7.69 56.87
CA LYS A 3 12.87 7.21 55.73
C LYS A 3 11.89 6.70 54.68
N GLN A 4 11.67 7.47 53.62
CA GLN A 4 10.86 7.02 52.49
C GLN A 4 11.56 5.78 51.90
N LEU A 5 10.96 4.60 52.04
CA LEU A 5 11.52 3.34 51.55
C LEU A 5 11.60 3.31 50.01
N VAL A 6 10.84 4.19 49.35
CA VAL A 6 10.75 4.35 47.90
C VAL A 6 11.04 5.81 47.54
N PRO A 7 12.19 6.10 46.92
CA PRO A 7 12.48 7.45 46.45
C PRO A 7 11.54 7.88 45.32
N VAL A 8 10.99 9.09 45.42
CA VAL A 8 10.19 9.70 44.33
C VAL A 8 11.06 9.90 43.08
N GLY A 9 10.53 9.58 41.91
CA GLY A 9 11.24 9.72 40.64
C GLY A 9 12.25 8.62 40.34
N LYS A 10 12.24 7.52 41.12
CA LYS A 10 13.08 6.35 40.86
C LYS A 10 12.26 5.13 40.47
N ALA A 11 12.51 4.63 39.27
CA ALA A 11 11.92 3.40 38.79
C ALA A 11 12.57 2.17 39.45
N ARG A 12 11.90 1.02 39.33
CA ARG A 12 12.44 -0.29 39.71
C ARG A 12 12.50 -1.16 38.45
N ILE A 13 13.65 -1.76 38.18
CA ILE A 13 13.77 -2.84 37.20
C ILE A 13 13.26 -4.12 37.89
N VAL A 14 12.14 -4.66 37.40
CA VAL A 14 11.49 -5.86 37.93
C VAL A 14 12.16 -7.11 37.36
N LYS A 15 12.47 -7.08 36.06
CA LYS A 15 13.16 -8.15 35.34
C LYS A 15 14.19 -7.53 34.41
N VAL A 16 15.38 -8.12 34.34
CA VAL A 16 16.47 -7.64 33.47
C VAL A 16 16.39 -8.37 32.13
N GLY A 17 16.55 -7.65 31.04
CA GLY A 17 16.56 -8.23 29.69
C GLY A 17 17.32 -7.37 28.69
N VAL A 18 17.49 -7.89 27.48
CA VAL A 18 18.26 -7.24 26.41
C VAL A 18 17.50 -7.14 25.08
N ASP A 19 16.36 -7.80 24.92
CA ASP A 19 15.69 -7.90 23.61
C ASP A 19 14.56 -6.89 23.40
N ILE A 20 13.84 -6.53 24.48
CA ILE A 20 12.75 -5.55 24.49
C ILE A 20 12.57 -4.94 25.89
N THR A 21 12.26 -3.65 25.96
CA THR A 21 11.90 -2.97 27.21
C THR A 21 10.38 -2.85 27.33
N LEU A 22 9.82 -3.28 28.45
CA LEU A 22 8.42 -3.12 28.83
C LEU A 22 8.34 -2.15 30.01
N VAL A 23 7.71 -0.98 29.81
CA VAL A 23 7.52 0.02 30.86
C VAL A 23 6.06 0.02 31.29
N GLY A 24 5.80 -0.21 32.57
CA GLY A 24 4.47 -0.15 33.16
C GLY A 24 4.45 0.52 34.52
N TRP A 25 3.25 0.68 35.07
CA TRP A 25 3.02 1.13 36.44
C TRP A 25 1.70 0.60 36.96
N GLY A 26 1.60 0.43 38.28
CA GLY A 26 0.42 -0.15 38.91
C GLY A 26 0.16 -1.57 38.41
N ASN A 27 -1.10 -1.86 38.05
CA ASN A 27 -1.55 -3.20 37.65
C ASN A 27 -0.82 -3.73 36.39
N THR A 28 -0.48 -2.83 35.46
CA THR A 28 0.17 -3.20 34.19
C THR A 28 1.58 -3.80 34.33
N VAL A 29 2.23 -3.61 35.49
CA VAL A 29 3.55 -4.21 35.76
C VAL A 29 3.47 -5.74 35.79
N SER A 30 2.41 -6.29 36.40
CA SER A 30 2.18 -7.74 36.42
C SER A 30 1.97 -8.30 35.02
N ILE A 31 1.21 -7.58 34.19
CA ILE A 31 0.95 -7.94 32.79
C ILE A 31 2.26 -7.93 31.97
N CYS A 32 3.11 -6.92 32.16
CA CYS A 32 4.42 -6.86 31.52
C CYS A 32 5.31 -8.03 31.95
N ASN A 33 5.27 -8.41 33.24
CA ASN A 33 6.05 -9.53 33.74
C ASN A 33 5.58 -10.87 33.15
N GLN A 34 4.26 -11.10 33.05
CA GLN A 34 3.71 -12.30 32.40
C GLN A 34 4.16 -12.39 30.94
N ALA A 35 4.11 -11.28 30.19
CA ALA A 35 4.60 -11.25 28.80
C ALA A 35 6.10 -11.55 28.72
N ALA A 36 6.89 -11.01 29.66
CA ALA A 36 8.32 -11.29 29.75
C ALA A 36 8.63 -12.76 30.09
N ASP A 37 7.83 -13.40 30.93
CA ASP A 37 7.95 -14.83 31.27
C ASP A 37 7.60 -15.71 30.06
N ALA A 38 6.56 -15.34 29.29
CA ALA A 38 6.19 -16.04 28.06
C ALA A 38 7.29 -15.96 26.99
N LEU A 39 7.91 -14.78 26.78
CA LEU A 39 9.02 -14.61 25.84
C LEU A 39 10.26 -15.42 26.23
N GLU A 40 10.51 -15.58 27.54
CA GLU A 40 11.67 -16.31 28.04
C GLU A 40 11.62 -17.80 27.69
N THR A 41 10.42 -18.37 27.50
CA THR A 41 10.24 -19.77 27.07
C THR A 41 10.91 -20.11 25.74
N ILE A 42 11.16 -19.11 24.88
CA ILE A 42 11.85 -19.24 23.59
C ILE A 42 13.22 -18.54 23.57
N GLY A 43 13.75 -18.23 24.76
CA GLY A 43 15.06 -17.64 24.97
C GLY A 43 15.16 -16.15 24.63
N ILE A 44 14.06 -15.40 24.74
CA ILE A 44 14.03 -13.94 24.58
C ILE A 44 13.83 -13.29 25.94
N THR A 45 14.67 -12.30 26.25
CA THR A 45 14.70 -11.64 27.56
C THR A 45 14.17 -10.20 27.47
N ALA A 46 13.03 -9.96 28.12
CA ALA A 46 12.44 -8.63 28.22
C ALA A 46 12.86 -7.93 29.52
N GLU A 47 13.27 -6.66 29.43
CA GLU A 47 13.50 -5.81 30.59
C GLU A 47 12.20 -5.14 31.02
N VAL A 48 11.74 -5.41 32.25
CA VAL A 48 10.49 -4.87 32.78
C VAL A 48 10.79 -3.76 33.78
N ILE A 49 10.27 -2.56 33.51
CA ILE A 49 10.44 -1.36 34.34
C ILE A 49 9.10 -0.98 34.97
N ASP A 50 9.08 -0.90 36.30
CA ASP A 50 8.02 -0.28 37.08
C ASP A 50 8.39 1.16 37.39
N LEU A 51 7.64 2.14 36.85
CA LEU A 51 7.95 3.56 37.04
C LEU A 51 7.78 4.04 38.48
N ARG A 52 6.82 3.47 39.22
CA ARG A 52 6.42 3.83 40.60
C ARG A 52 5.90 5.25 40.82
N THR A 53 6.40 6.23 40.06
CA THR A 53 6.01 7.63 40.09
C THR A 53 5.93 8.19 38.67
N LEU A 54 4.83 8.86 38.35
CA LEU A 54 4.58 9.41 37.01
C LEU A 54 5.09 10.85 36.86
N LYS A 55 5.23 11.61 37.95
CA LYS A 55 5.77 12.97 37.91
C LYS A 55 6.54 13.30 39.20
N PRO A 56 7.87 13.45 39.12
CA PRO A 56 8.73 13.09 37.99
C PRO A 56 8.76 11.55 37.78
N TYR A 57 8.91 11.11 36.55
CA TYR A 57 9.27 9.71 36.23
C TYR A 57 10.77 9.60 35.92
N ASP A 58 11.32 8.39 36.06
CA ASP A 58 12.76 8.13 35.93
C ASP A 58 13.18 8.06 34.45
N LYS A 59 13.35 9.22 33.83
CA LYS A 59 13.78 9.35 32.42
C LYS A 59 15.08 8.59 32.13
N LYS A 60 16.02 8.61 33.08
CA LYS A 60 17.34 7.98 32.91
C LYS A 60 17.24 6.46 32.84
N ALA A 61 16.42 5.85 33.69
CA ALA A 61 16.19 4.41 33.66
C ALA A 61 15.55 3.96 32.34
N ILE A 62 14.56 4.71 31.83
CA ILE A 62 13.90 4.40 30.55
C ILE A 62 14.91 4.52 29.39
N LEU A 63 15.64 5.62 29.30
CA LEU A 63 16.63 5.84 28.23
C LEU A 63 17.72 4.76 28.26
N ALA A 64 18.30 4.46 29.43
CA ALA A 64 19.33 3.43 29.55
C ALA A 64 18.84 2.03 29.11
N SER A 65 17.59 1.69 29.44
CA SER A 65 16.99 0.42 29.04
C SER A 65 16.67 0.36 27.54
N THR A 66 16.07 1.42 27.00
CA THR A 66 15.64 1.46 25.60
C THR A 66 16.80 1.61 24.62
N GLU A 67 17.86 2.31 25.02
CA GLU A 67 19.12 2.34 24.27
C GLU A 67 19.77 0.95 24.22
N LYS A 68 19.61 0.14 25.28
CA LYS A 68 20.11 -1.23 25.35
C LYS A 68 19.29 -2.20 24.49
N THR A 69 17.97 -2.17 24.62
CA THR A 69 17.07 -3.16 23.97
C THR A 69 16.66 -2.77 22.55
N ARG A 70 16.78 -1.48 22.20
CA ARG A 70 16.36 -0.87 20.92
C ARG A 70 14.86 -1.01 20.64
N LYS A 71 14.06 -1.50 21.59
CA LYS A 71 12.61 -1.72 21.47
C LYS A 71 11.91 -1.35 22.78
N LEU A 72 10.83 -0.58 22.72
CA LEU A 72 10.05 -0.14 23.88
C LEU A 72 8.56 -0.40 23.68
N ILE A 73 7.92 -1.00 24.68
CA ILE A 73 6.47 -0.97 24.83
C ILE A 73 6.13 -0.28 26.15
N VAL A 74 5.32 0.77 26.09
CA VAL A 74 4.75 1.40 27.29
C VAL A 74 3.32 0.89 27.47
N VAL A 75 3.03 0.31 28.63
CA VAL A 75 1.74 -0.30 28.97
C VAL A 75 1.07 0.51 30.08
N HIS A 76 -0.13 1.03 29.84
CA HIS A 76 -0.88 1.81 30.84
C HIS A 76 -2.38 1.85 30.59
N GLU A 77 -3.17 2.03 31.66
CA GLU A 77 -4.65 2.02 31.61
C GLU A 77 -5.28 3.40 31.32
N ASP A 78 -4.47 4.46 31.23
CA ASP A 78 -4.93 5.83 30.86
C ASP A 78 -5.29 5.96 29.36
N ASN A 79 -5.76 7.13 28.94
CA ASN A 79 -6.09 7.44 27.54
C ASN A 79 -4.91 7.32 26.57
N LEU A 80 -5.20 6.93 25.34
CA LEU A 80 -4.25 6.98 24.23
C LEU A 80 -3.78 8.43 23.95
N THR A 81 -4.75 9.35 23.87
CA THR A 81 -4.51 10.78 23.69
C THR A 81 -4.29 11.45 25.04
N CYS A 82 -3.25 12.28 25.13
CA CYS A 82 -2.84 12.99 26.35
C CYS A 82 -2.44 12.10 27.55
N GLY A 83 -2.38 10.77 27.41
CA GLY A 83 -1.85 9.88 28.44
C GLY A 83 -0.32 9.92 28.53
N LEU A 84 0.22 9.63 29.72
CA LEU A 84 1.67 9.70 30.00
C LEU A 84 2.52 8.84 29.06
N GLY A 85 2.00 7.71 28.55
CA GLY A 85 2.74 6.91 27.60
C GLY A 85 3.17 7.70 26.37
N GLY A 86 2.38 8.68 25.92
CA GLY A 86 2.77 9.57 24.82
C GLY A 86 3.99 10.44 25.16
N ASP A 87 4.04 11.00 26.37
CA ASP A 87 5.17 11.81 26.84
C ASP A 87 6.46 10.97 27.01
N ILE A 88 6.32 9.72 27.47
CA ILE A 88 7.44 8.78 27.57
C ILE A 88 8.01 8.47 26.17
N LEU A 89 7.14 8.17 25.20
CA LEU A 89 7.56 7.93 23.82
C LEU A 89 8.24 9.16 23.20
N ALA A 90 7.67 10.35 23.39
CA ALA A 90 8.27 11.60 22.94
C ALA A 90 9.64 11.84 23.58
N THR A 91 9.76 11.60 24.89
CA THR A 91 11.04 11.71 25.60
C THR A 91 12.08 10.72 25.07
N VAL A 92 11.71 9.48 24.76
CA VAL A 92 12.66 8.54 24.16
C VAL A 92 13.03 8.96 22.74
N ALA A 93 12.07 9.43 21.94
CA ALA A 93 12.35 9.95 20.59
C ALA A 93 13.30 11.15 20.59
N GLU A 94 13.15 12.06 21.56
CA GLU A 94 13.95 13.28 21.65
C GLU A 94 15.36 13.04 22.24
N TYR A 95 15.49 12.14 23.21
CA TYR A 95 16.70 12.04 24.03
C TYR A 95 17.48 10.72 23.90
N SER A 96 16.93 9.69 23.25
CA SER A 96 17.67 8.45 23.01
C SER A 96 18.82 8.68 22.04
N LYS A 97 20.00 8.13 22.34
CA LYS A 97 21.16 8.17 21.44
C LYS A 97 20.99 7.32 20.19
N TYR A 98 20.08 6.34 20.22
CA TYR A 98 19.91 5.39 19.15
C TYR A 98 18.43 5.22 18.77
N PRO A 99 18.10 4.83 17.52
CA PRO A 99 16.72 4.64 17.07
C PRO A 99 15.99 3.53 17.84
N VAL A 100 14.94 3.84 18.58
CA VAL A 100 14.16 2.85 19.35
C VAL A 100 12.85 2.58 18.63
N ALA A 101 12.52 1.32 18.35
CA ALA A 101 11.18 0.95 17.89
C ALA A 101 10.22 1.03 19.08
N MET A 102 9.11 1.77 18.98
CA MET A 102 8.25 2.04 20.14
C MET A 102 6.76 1.78 19.85
N ARG A 103 6.07 1.19 20.82
CA ARG A 103 4.61 1.02 20.82
C ARG A 103 4.01 1.40 22.18
N ARG A 104 2.72 1.71 22.18
CA ARG A 104 1.91 1.89 23.39
C ARG A 104 0.79 0.89 23.40
N ILE A 105 0.61 0.19 24.52
CA ILE A 105 -0.55 -0.67 24.76
C ILE A 105 -1.37 -0.01 25.86
N THR A 106 -2.47 0.60 25.45
CA THR A 106 -3.24 1.46 26.32
C THR A 106 -4.71 1.48 25.97
N ARG A 107 -5.52 2.13 26.82
CA ARG A 107 -6.94 2.29 26.61
C ARG A 107 -7.17 3.20 25.39
N PRO A 108 -8.01 2.80 24.41
CA PRO A 108 -8.42 3.71 23.34
C PRO A 108 -9.16 4.94 23.90
N ASP A 109 -9.28 6.01 23.10
CA ASP A 109 -9.94 7.26 23.50
C ASP A 109 -11.47 7.10 23.55
N THR A 110 -11.93 6.33 24.54
CA THR A 110 -13.33 5.97 24.77
C THR A 110 -13.58 5.76 26.26
N TYR A 111 -14.85 5.64 26.64
CA TYR A 111 -15.26 5.40 28.02
C TYR A 111 -15.02 3.94 28.41
N THR A 112 -14.59 3.71 29.67
CA THR A 112 -14.52 2.36 30.22
C THR A 112 -15.95 1.91 30.55
N PRO A 113 -16.46 0.85 29.90
CA PRO A 113 -17.81 0.36 30.14
C PRO A 113 -17.95 -0.17 31.56
N CYS A 114 -19.12 -0.06 32.19
CA CYS A 114 -19.34 -0.61 33.53
C CYS A 114 -19.40 -2.16 33.53
N ASN A 115 -19.61 -2.77 32.36
CA ASN A 115 -19.59 -4.21 32.19
C ASN A 115 -18.13 -4.73 32.19
N PHE A 116 -17.80 -5.60 33.14
CA PHE A 116 -16.43 -6.10 33.35
C PHE A 116 -15.84 -6.81 32.13
N SER A 117 -16.61 -7.65 31.43
CA SER A 117 -16.14 -8.33 30.22
C SER A 117 -15.70 -7.33 29.14
N ASN A 118 -16.47 -6.27 28.93
CA ASN A 118 -16.13 -5.22 27.98
C ASN A 118 -14.93 -4.37 28.46
N GLN A 119 -14.64 -4.31 29.76
CA GLN A 119 -13.43 -3.66 30.27
C GLN A 119 -12.18 -4.44 29.89
N LEU A 120 -12.24 -5.79 29.95
CA LEU A 120 -11.12 -6.66 29.60
C LEU A 120 -10.75 -6.56 28.10
N GLU A 121 -11.75 -6.37 27.23
CA GLU A 121 -11.51 -6.11 25.80
C GLU A 121 -10.83 -4.77 25.54
N LEU A 122 -10.98 -3.81 26.44
CA LEU A 122 -10.63 -2.41 26.23
C LEU A 122 -9.31 -2.03 26.89
N LEU A 123 -9.07 -2.50 28.12
CA LEU A 123 -7.86 -2.26 28.88
C LEU A 123 -6.66 -3.07 28.33
N PRO A 124 -5.42 -2.70 28.69
CA PRO A 124 -4.25 -3.53 28.43
C PRO A 124 -4.43 -4.94 29.01
N SER A 125 -4.04 -5.95 28.24
CA SER A 125 -4.10 -7.36 28.65
C SER A 125 -2.80 -8.06 28.31
N PHE A 126 -2.57 -9.22 28.93
CA PHE A 126 -1.43 -10.08 28.64
C PHE A 126 -1.33 -10.41 27.15
N GLU A 127 -2.44 -10.78 26.53
CA GLU A 127 -2.54 -11.09 25.10
C GLU A 127 -2.13 -9.90 24.22
N LYS A 128 -2.58 -8.68 24.52
CA LYS A 128 -2.22 -7.48 23.75
C LYS A 128 -0.73 -7.14 23.88
N VAL A 129 -0.18 -7.23 25.10
CA VAL A 129 1.23 -6.94 25.35
C VAL A 129 2.13 -7.99 24.69
N LEU A 130 1.77 -9.27 24.78
CA LEU A 130 2.53 -10.35 24.16
C LEU A 130 2.47 -10.30 22.64
N SER A 131 1.29 -10.01 22.06
CA SER A 131 1.12 -9.86 20.61
C SER A 131 1.97 -8.72 20.05
N ALA A 132 1.95 -7.55 20.71
CA ALA A 132 2.79 -6.42 20.32
C ALA A 132 4.28 -6.73 20.48
N SER A 133 4.66 -7.45 21.54
CA SER A 133 6.05 -7.90 21.73
C SER A 133 6.47 -8.87 20.62
N ALA A 134 5.62 -9.83 20.26
CA ALA A 134 5.88 -10.80 19.20
C ALA A 134 6.03 -10.13 17.83
N GLU A 135 5.17 -9.15 17.49
CA GLU A 135 5.31 -8.33 16.29
C GLU A 135 6.65 -7.60 16.26
N MET A 136 7.00 -6.89 17.35
CA MET A 136 8.25 -6.12 17.45
C MET A 136 9.52 -6.99 17.44
N LEU A 137 9.41 -8.26 17.83
CA LEU A 137 10.50 -9.23 17.85
C LEU A 137 10.49 -10.17 16.63
N ASN A 138 9.58 -9.94 15.68
CA ASN A 138 9.39 -10.76 14.48
C ASN A 138 9.17 -12.25 14.77
N LEU A 139 8.30 -12.54 15.72
CA LEU A 139 7.91 -13.89 16.13
C LEU A 139 6.58 -14.29 15.50
N ASN A 140 6.35 -15.59 15.38
CA ASN A 140 5.02 -16.14 15.17
C ASN A 140 4.38 -16.38 16.53
N LEU A 141 3.18 -15.84 16.74
CA LEU A 141 2.36 -16.07 17.92
C LEU A 141 1.06 -16.72 17.48
N GLU A 142 0.84 -17.96 17.93
CA GLU A 142 -0.43 -18.65 17.85
C GLU A 142 -0.99 -18.84 19.26
N TRP A 143 -2.28 -19.07 19.37
CA TRP A 143 -2.95 -19.38 20.63
C TRP A 143 -3.51 -20.79 20.55
N GLU A 144 -3.35 -21.60 21.61
CA GLU A 144 -3.95 -22.93 21.67
C GLU A 144 -5.46 -22.87 21.35
N LYS A 145 -5.90 -23.70 20.40
CA LYS A 145 -7.33 -23.82 20.07
C LYS A 145 -8.04 -24.50 21.24
N GLU A 146 -9.15 -23.93 21.68
CA GLU A 146 -10.03 -24.58 22.65
C GLU A 146 -10.44 -25.97 22.12
N GLU A 147 -10.19 -27.02 22.91
CA GLU A 147 -10.77 -28.34 22.64
C GLU A 147 -12.29 -28.19 22.56
N ASN A 148 -12.91 -28.81 21.55
CA ASN A 148 -14.36 -28.87 21.38
C ASN A 148 -15.01 -29.41 22.67
N GLN A 149 -15.39 -28.52 23.56
CA GLN A 149 -16.30 -28.84 24.65
C GLN A 149 -17.67 -29.06 24.04
N ASP A 150 -18.34 -30.14 24.44
CA ASP A 150 -19.73 -30.43 24.07
C ASP A 150 -20.56 -29.13 24.20
N PRO A 151 -21.19 -28.63 23.12
CA PRO A 151 -21.92 -27.37 23.14
C PRO A 151 -23.05 -27.36 24.17
N ASN A 152 -23.50 -28.55 24.60
CA ASN A 152 -24.54 -28.70 25.59
C ASN A 152 -24.01 -28.78 27.04
N LEU A 153 -22.70 -28.65 27.27
CA LEU A 153 -22.10 -28.76 28.61
C LEU A 153 -21.50 -27.42 29.08
N TYR A 154 -22.06 -26.86 30.15
CA TYR A 154 -21.60 -25.65 30.81
C TYR A 154 -20.78 -26.01 32.05
N THR A 155 -19.54 -25.52 32.15
CA THR A 155 -18.72 -25.69 33.36
C THR A 155 -18.87 -24.45 34.23
N VAL A 156 -19.36 -24.62 35.46
CA VAL A 156 -19.31 -23.59 36.49
C VAL A 156 -17.94 -23.68 37.13
N ASP A 157 -17.18 -22.59 37.14
CA ASP A 157 -15.87 -22.52 37.81
C ASP A 157 -16.03 -22.01 39.25
N VAL A 158 -15.06 -22.31 40.12
CA VAL A 158 -14.99 -21.81 41.51
C VAL A 158 -14.71 -20.31 41.48
N ILE A 159 -15.53 -19.51 42.17
CA ILE A 159 -15.43 -18.04 42.22
C ILE A 159 -15.16 -17.60 43.66
N GLY A 160 -14.24 -16.65 43.86
CA GLY A 160 -13.98 -16.06 45.17
C GLY A 160 -15.07 -15.10 45.65
N ALA A 161 -15.17 -14.86 46.96
CA ALA A 161 -16.05 -13.83 47.51
C ALA A 161 -15.53 -12.41 47.24
N SER A 162 -14.23 -12.27 46.98
CA SER A 162 -13.54 -11.05 46.56
C SER A 162 -12.65 -11.30 45.34
N PRO A 163 -12.42 -10.30 44.46
CA PRO A 163 -11.45 -10.40 43.36
C PRO A 163 -10.00 -10.65 43.80
N SER A 164 -9.73 -10.60 45.10
CA SER A 164 -8.39 -10.81 45.68
C SER A 164 -8.18 -12.24 46.24
N ASP A 165 -9.21 -13.09 46.21
CA ASP A 165 -9.14 -14.42 46.78
C ASP A 165 -8.53 -15.41 45.78
N GLU A 166 -7.46 -16.09 46.19
CA GLU A 166 -6.78 -17.12 45.37
C GLU A 166 -7.38 -18.53 45.61
N THR A 167 -7.92 -18.78 46.81
CA THR A 167 -8.51 -20.07 47.20
C THR A 167 -9.73 -19.87 48.09
N VAL A 168 -10.72 -20.78 48.01
CA VAL A 168 -11.92 -20.79 48.85
C VAL A 168 -12.16 -22.19 49.44
N LEU A 169 -12.72 -22.26 50.64
CA LEU A 169 -13.11 -23.51 51.30
C LEU A 169 -14.57 -23.85 50.94
N ILE A 170 -14.84 -25.08 50.49
CA ILE A 170 -16.20 -25.56 50.20
C ILE A 170 -16.86 -26.05 51.49
N ASN A 171 -17.81 -25.28 52.03
CA ASN A 171 -18.46 -25.60 53.30
C ASN A 171 -19.70 -26.49 53.12
N VAL A 172 -20.52 -26.19 52.10
CA VAL A 172 -21.77 -26.92 51.83
C VAL A 172 -21.93 -27.13 50.33
N ILE A 173 -22.32 -28.33 49.93
CA ILE A 173 -22.73 -28.64 48.55
C ILE A 173 -24.24 -28.89 48.55
N ASN A 174 -25.00 -28.02 47.87
CA ASN A 174 -26.47 -28.01 47.87
C ASN A 174 -27.09 -28.79 46.69
N ILE A 175 -26.26 -29.33 45.80
CA ILE A 175 -26.68 -30.03 44.57
C ILE A 175 -26.19 -31.48 44.52
N LYS A 176 -26.89 -32.32 43.77
CA LYS A 176 -26.48 -33.69 43.42
C LYS A 176 -26.45 -33.89 41.91
N VAL A 177 -25.64 -34.83 41.44
CA VAL A 177 -25.64 -35.25 40.03
C VAL A 177 -27.03 -35.77 39.67
N GLY A 178 -27.63 -35.20 38.61
CA GLY A 178 -28.97 -35.46 38.14
C GLY A 178 -30.02 -34.41 38.55
N ASP A 179 -29.68 -33.46 39.42
CA ASP A 179 -30.61 -32.41 39.84
C ASP A 179 -30.83 -31.37 38.73
N GLU A 180 -32.08 -30.92 38.59
CA GLU A 180 -32.44 -29.79 37.74
C GLU A 180 -32.21 -28.48 38.50
N VAL A 181 -31.33 -27.63 37.99
CA VAL A 181 -30.98 -26.32 38.59
C VAL A 181 -31.47 -25.18 37.70
N LYS A 182 -31.93 -24.10 38.32
CA LYS A 182 -32.30 -22.84 37.66
C LYS A 182 -31.22 -21.79 37.88
N ALA A 183 -31.13 -20.83 36.96
CA ALA A 183 -30.27 -19.68 37.11
C ALA A 183 -30.62 -18.93 38.40
N GLY A 184 -29.64 -18.77 39.28
CA GLY A 184 -29.78 -18.17 40.62
C GLY A 184 -29.87 -19.17 41.78
N ASP A 185 -29.97 -20.48 41.53
CA ASP A 185 -30.00 -21.48 42.60
C ASP A 185 -28.61 -21.64 43.24
N THR A 186 -28.53 -21.73 44.57
CA THR A 186 -27.26 -21.89 45.29
C THR A 186 -26.68 -23.29 45.06
N LEU A 187 -25.50 -23.36 44.44
CA LEU A 187 -24.79 -24.62 44.17
C LEU A 187 -23.94 -25.05 45.37
N VAL A 188 -23.10 -24.13 45.85
CA VAL A 188 -22.22 -24.35 47.00
C VAL A 188 -22.10 -23.09 47.86
N GLU A 189 -21.92 -23.29 49.16
CA GLU A 189 -21.54 -22.24 50.09
C GLU A 189 -20.03 -22.29 50.31
N ILE A 190 -19.38 -21.13 50.21
CA ILE A 190 -17.93 -21.01 50.27
C ILE A 190 -17.48 -20.05 51.37
N GLU A 191 -16.32 -20.33 51.94
CA GLU A 191 -15.65 -19.46 52.90
C GLU A 191 -14.29 -19.03 52.38
N ALA A 192 -14.11 -17.72 52.21
CA ALA A 192 -12.85 -17.10 51.81
C ALA A 192 -12.17 -16.43 52.99
N SER A 193 -10.91 -16.01 52.82
CA SER A 193 -10.07 -15.46 53.89
C SER A 193 -10.65 -14.27 54.66
N LYS A 194 -11.62 -13.54 54.08
CA LYS A 194 -12.19 -12.30 54.62
C LYS A 194 -13.73 -12.24 54.60
N SER A 195 -14.41 -13.24 54.06
CA SER A 195 -15.87 -13.25 53.89
C SER A 195 -16.38 -14.63 53.49
N ALA A 196 -17.63 -14.94 53.83
CA ALA A 196 -18.38 -16.07 53.28
C ALA A 196 -19.21 -15.63 52.07
N GLY A 197 -19.50 -16.55 51.16
CA GLY A 197 -20.29 -16.29 49.95
C GLY A 197 -20.98 -17.55 49.43
N GLU A 198 -21.86 -17.36 48.45
CA GLU A 198 -22.59 -18.42 47.77
C GLU A 198 -22.25 -18.41 46.28
N ILE A 199 -21.95 -19.58 45.71
CA ILE A 199 -21.81 -19.73 44.26
C ILE A 199 -23.17 -20.16 43.71
N LEU A 200 -23.76 -19.30 42.89
CA LEU A 200 -25.07 -19.52 42.27
C LEU A 200 -24.94 -20.14 40.88
N SER A 201 -25.97 -20.87 40.47
CA SER A 201 -26.06 -21.41 39.11
C SER A 201 -26.21 -20.28 38.11
N PRO A 202 -25.37 -20.19 37.07
CA PRO A 202 -25.48 -19.14 36.05
C PRO A 202 -26.53 -19.47 34.97
N CYS A 203 -27.03 -20.71 34.93
CA CYS A 203 -27.90 -21.19 33.85
C CYS A 203 -28.91 -22.23 34.34
N ASN A 204 -29.95 -22.46 33.53
CA ASN A 204 -30.87 -23.58 33.73
C ASN A 204 -30.27 -24.85 33.11
N GLY A 205 -30.35 -25.99 33.81
CA GLY A 205 -29.88 -27.25 33.26
C GLY A 205 -29.86 -28.39 34.27
N ILE A 206 -29.29 -29.52 33.88
CA ILE A 206 -29.16 -30.72 34.72
C ILE A 206 -27.70 -30.86 35.17
N VAL A 207 -27.45 -31.01 36.47
CA VAL A 207 -26.09 -31.24 37.00
C VAL A 207 -25.59 -32.60 36.54
N GLU A 208 -24.50 -32.64 35.80
CA GLU A 208 -23.92 -33.88 35.25
C GLU A 208 -22.70 -34.35 36.05
N GLU A 209 -21.91 -33.41 36.59
CA GLU A 209 -20.71 -33.73 37.36
C GLU A 209 -20.47 -32.65 38.42
N ILE A 210 -20.02 -33.06 39.61
CA ILE A 210 -19.54 -32.16 40.67
C ILE A 210 -18.04 -32.47 40.83
N CYS A 211 -17.20 -31.47 40.66
CA CYS A 211 -15.74 -31.61 40.56
C CYS A 211 -15.00 -31.22 41.86
N VAL A 212 -15.72 -30.93 42.93
CA VAL A 212 -15.17 -30.55 44.25
C VAL A 212 -15.75 -31.41 45.36
N GLU A 213 -15.00 -31.57 46.45
CA GLU A 213 -15.42 -32.29 47.65
C GLU A 213 -15.75 -31.33 48.81
N LEU A 214 -16.60 -31.79 49.73
CA LEU A 214 -16.90 -31.05 50.97
C LEU A 214 -15.61 -30.88 51.79
N GLU A 215 -15.39 -29.70 52.37
CA GLU A 215 -14.19 -29.30 53.11
C GLU A 215 -12.91 -29.17 52.27
N GLU A 216 -13.00 -29.22 50.93
CA GLU A 216 -11.88 -28.99 50.04
C GLU A 216 -11.50 -27.49 49.96
N LYS A 217 -10.20 -27.19 49.93
CA LYS A 217 -9.68 -25.88 49.53
C LYS A 217 -9.53 -25.82 48.01
N ALA A 218 -10.52 -25.27 47.33
CA ALA A 218 -10.55 -25.14 45.89
C ALA A 218 -9.88 -23.82 45.43
N GLU A 219 -9.11 -23.89 44.34
CA GLU A 219 -8.51 -22.71 43.70
C GLU A 219 -9.55 -21.99 42.82
N VAL A 220 -9.58 -20.66 42.91
CA VAL A 220 -10.47 -19.84 42.07
C VAL A 220 -10.13 -20.05 40.59
N GLY A 221 -11.13 -20.38 39.77
CA GLY A 221 -10.98 -20.69 38.34
C GLY A 221 -10.88 -22.18 37.98
N LYS A 222 -10.88 -23.10 38.97
CA LYS A 222 -11.04 -24.55 38.69
C LYS A 222 -12.51 -24.94 38.50
N PRO A 223 -12.81 -26.05 37.80
CA PRO A 223 -14.17 -26.54 37.64
C PRO A 223 -14.82 -26.86 38.99
N LEU A 224 -15.98 -26.27 39.25
CA LEU A 224 -16.85 -26.58 40.39
C LEU A 224 -17.84 -27.70 40.03
N ALA A 225 -18.60 -27.52 38.95
CA ALA A 225 -19.60 -28.47 38.48
C ALA A 225 -19.86 -28.31 36.98
N LYS A 226 -20.31 -29.38 36.31
CA LYS A 226 -20.73 -29.37 34.91
C LYS A 226 -22.25 -29.51 34.83
N ILE A 227 -22.91 -28.59 34.12
CA ILE A 227 -24.35 -28.50 33.95
C ILE A 227 -24.68 -28.68 32.47
N ARG A 228 -25.56 -29.64 32.15
CA ARG A 228 -26.06 -29.87 30.80
C ARG A 228 -27.21 -28.91 30.48
N LEU A 229 -27.06 -28.13 29.42
CA LEU A 229 -28.02 -27.12 28.97
C LEU A 229 -29.17 -27.77 28.16
N PRO A 230 -30.41 -27.23 28.25
CA PRO A 230 -31.50 -27.61 27.35
C PRO A 230 -31.19 -27.27 25.88
N GLU A 231 -31.69 -28.08 24.94
CA GLU A 231 -31.47 -27.88 23.50
C GLU A 231 -31.87 -26.45 23.04
N GLY A 232 -30.96 -25.75 22.35
CA GLY A 232 -31.21 -24.42 21.78
C GLY A 232 -30.70 -23.22 22.58
N VAL A 233 -30.02 -23.43 23.72
CA VAL A 233 -29.42 -22.34 24.52
C VAL A 233 -27.95 -22.14 24.14
N THR A 234 -27.62 -21.00 23.52
CA THR A 234 -26.25 -20.64 23.17
C THR A 234 -25.47 -20.14 24.39
N LYS A 235 -24.27 -20.67 24.62
CA LYS A 235 -23.33 -20.26 25.69
C LYS A 235 -23.11 -18.75 25.69
N ILE A 236 -23.17 -18.12 26.87
CA ILE A 236 -22.48 -16.84 27.10
C ILE A 236 -21.00 -17.19 27.22
N ALA A 237 -20.19 -16.72 26.26
CA ALA A 237 -18.76 -17.04 26.21
C ALA A 237 -18.05 -16.55 27.49
N GLN A 238 -17.52 -17.48 28.28
CA GLN A 238 -16.54 -17.18 29.31
C GLN A 238 -15.15 -17.20 28.67
N MET A 239 -14.43 -16.07 28.71
CA MET A 239 -13.06 -16.00 28.22
C MET A 239 -12.13 -16.73 29.20
N LYS A 240 -11.69 -17.95 28.87
CA LYS A 240 -10.53 -18.57 29.52
C LYS A 240 -9.24 -17.99 28.94
N GLN A 241 -8.23 -17.78 29.79
CA GLN A 241 -6.90 -17.36 29.35
C GLN A 241 -6.30 -18.43 28.44
N ARG A 242 -6.07 -18.10 27.18
CA ARG A 242 -5.46 -19.00 26.18
C ARG A 242 -3.96 -19.08 26.41
N LYS A 243 -3.38 -20.27 26.21
CA LYS A 243 -1.91 -20.43 26.27
C LYS A 243 -1.28 -20.00 24.93
N PRO A 244 -0.23 -19.16 24.96
CA PRO A 244 0.46 -18.75 23.75
C PRO A 244 1.43 -19.83 23.27
N ILE A 245 1.50 -20.02 21.96
CA ILE A 245 2.49 -20.83 21.25
C ILE A 245 3.38 -19.86 20.48
N LEU A 246 4.59 -19.65 20.97
CA LEU A 246 5.58 -18.78 20.33
C LEU A 246 6.56 -19.60 19.50
N THR A 247 6.77 -19.22 18.25
CA THR A 247 7.82 -19.80 17.39
C THR A 247 8.62 -18.71 16.69
N ARG A 248 9.92 -18.97 16.47
CA ARG A 248 10.76 -18.06 15.66
C ARG A 248 10.38 -18.24 14.20
N LYS A 249 10.16 -17.13 13.48
CA LYS A 249 10.03 -17.19 12.02
C LYS A 249 11.33 -17.75 11.42
N PRO A 250 11.26 -18.66 10.42
CA PRO A 250 12.45 -19.11 9.72
C PRO A 250 13.17 -17.90 9.12
N LYS A 251 14.49 -17.83 9.30
CA LYS A 251 15.33 -16.82 8.64
C LYS A 251 15.22 -17.00 7.13
N VAL A 252 14.29 -16.28 6.50
CA VAL A 252 14.43 -15.90 5.10
C VAL A 252 15.67 -15.02 5.04
N ALA A 253 16.55 -15.27 4.06
CA ALA A 253 17.77 -14.50 3.88
C ALA A 253 17.46 -13.00 3.98
N GLU A 254 18.10 -12.33 4.95
CA GLU A 254 17.94 -10.91 5.20
C GLU A 254 18.28 -10.15 3.92
N VAL A 255 17.27 -9.51 3.33
CA VAL A 255 17.50 -8.32 2.50
C VAL A 255 18.22 -7.34 3.41
N VAL A 256 19.48 -7.07 3.09
CA VAL A 256 20.32 -6.12 3.80
C VAL A 256 19.67 -4.73 3.67
N LEU A 257 18.87 -4.34 4.65
CA LEU A 257 18.47 -2.96 4.83
C LEU A 257 19.68 -2.23 5.38
N THR A 258 20.43 -1.59 4.49
CA THR A 258 21.46 -0.63 4.88
C THR A 258 20.80 0.52 5.63
N GLU A 259 21.26 0.76 6.85
CA GLU A 259 20.92 1.93 7.66
C GLU A 259 21.14 3.22 6.86
N ASP A 260 20.07 3.90 6.46
CA ASP A 260 20.17 5.27 5.95
C ASP A 260 19.80 6.25 7.07
N ASN A 261 20.84 6.85 7.64
CA ASN A 261 20.76 7.97 8.56
C ASN A 261 20.20 9.20 7.83
N SER A 262 19.17 9.80 8.42
CA SER A 262 18.52 11.09 8.11
C SER A 262 17.10 10.95 7.53
N VAL A 263 16.07 11.14 8.37
CA VAL A 263 14.72 11.40 7.85
C VAL A 263 14.63 12.89 7.52
N ALA A 264 15.33 13.29 6.45
CA ALA A 264 14.59 13.90 5.37
C ALA A 264 13.82 12.74 4.73
N THR A 265 12.50 12.85 4.59
CA THR A 265 11.69 11.83 3.90
C THR A 265 12.27 11.65 2.50
N ARG A 266 13.17 10.68 2.33
CA ARG A 266 13.73 10.34 1.03
C ARG A 266 12.56 9.75 0.27
N LEU A 267 12.05 10.50 -0.70
CA LEU A 267 11.03 10.01 -1.61
C LEU A 267 11.63 8.78 -2.29
N SER A 268 10.92 7.66 -2.22
CA SER A 268 11.36 6.40 -2.84
C SER A 268 11.63 6.63 -4.31
N ARG A 269 12.72 6.07 -4.83
CA ARG A 269 13.04 6.14 -6.26
C ARG A 269 12.02 5.34 -7.06
N VAL A 270 11.80 5.74 -8.31
CA VAL A 270 10.88 5.08 -9.23
C VAL A 270 11.64 4.70 -10.49
N GLY A 271 11.63 3.43 -10.84
CA GLY A 271 12.19 2.90 -12.07
C GLY A 271 11.15 2.81 -13.18
N VAL A 272 11.60 2.94 -14.43
CA VAL A 272 10.79 2.81 -15.65
C VAL A 272 11.46 1.76 -16.53
N SER A 273 10.73 0.69 -16.82
CA SER A 273 11.19 -0.33 -17.76
C SER A 273 11.16 0.18 -19.20
N ARG A 274 11.85 -0.49 -20.12
CA ARG A 274 11.71 -0.24 -21.55
C ARG A 274 10.26 -0.53 -21.97
N PRO A 275 9.53 0.47 -22.52
CA PRO A 275 8.16 0.25 -22.95
C PRO A 275 8.09 -0.85 -24.02
N GLN A 276 7.06 -1.67 -24.02
CA GLN A 276 6.75 -2.59 -25.11
C GLN A 276 5.55 -2.06 -25.89
N PHE A 277 5.48 -2.35 -27.19
CA PHE A 277 4.39 -1.82 -28.01
C PHE A 277 3.92 -2.78 -29.10
N ARG A 278 2.72 -2.50 -29.61
CA ARG A 278 2.15 -3.03 -30.84
C ARG A 278 1.51 -1.88 -31.60
N SER A 279 1.79 -1.81 -32.90
CA SER A 279 1.12 -0.90 -33.83
C SER A 279 0.10 -1.68 -34.66
N GLY A 280 -0.89 -1.01 -35.23
CA GLY A 280 -1.81 -1.64 -36.17
C GLY A 280 -1.08 -2.37 -37.31
N ALA A 281 -1.62 -3.52 -37.71
CA ALA A 281 -0.99 -4.38 -38.71
C ALA A 281 -1.05 -3.81 -40.13
N LYS A 282 -2.01 -2.91 -40.43
CA LYS A 282 -2.13 -2.29 -41.74
C LYS A 282 -1.19 -1.09 -41.87
N VAL A 283 -0.10 -1.26 -42.61
CA VAL A 283 0.78 -0.13 -42.99
C VAL A 283 0.14 0.67 -44.11
N VAL A 284 -0.07 1.97 -43.88
CA VAL A 284 -0.68 2.92 -44.82
C VAL A 284 0.36 3.93 -45.28
N MET A 285 0.71 3.85 -46.56
CA MET A 285 1.61 4.80 -47.22
C MET A 285 0.89 6.09 -47.59
N ASN A 286 1.63 7.19 -47.75
CA ASN A 286 1.06 8.48 -48.19
C ASN A 286 0.31 8.35 -49.53
N GLU A 287 0.84 7.56 -50.47
CA GLU A 287 0.24 7.32 -51.79
C GLU A 287 -1.17 6.71 -51.70
N GLU A 288 -1.44 5.85 -50.71
CA GLU A 288 -2.76 5.25 -50.53
C GLU A 288 -3.81 6.30 -50.14
N LEU A 289 -3.44 7.25 -49.28
CA LEU A 289 -4.31 8.34 -48.81
C LEU A 289 -4.58 9.37 -49.90
N LEU A 290 -3.58 9.68 -50.73
CA LEU A 290 -3.67 10.67 -51.80
C LEU A 290 -4.68 10.31 -52.90
N ASN A 291 -5.12 9.04 -52.98
CA ASN A 291 -6.21 8.64 -53.88
C ASN A 291 -7.50 9.45 -53.64
N LYS A 292 -7.72 9.97 -52.43
CA LYS A 292 -8.84 10.84 -52.09
C LYS A 292 -8.55 12.33 -52.27
N PHE A 293 -7.29 12.71 -52.46
CA PHE A 293 -6.82 14.10 -52.47
C PHE A 293 -5.86 14.34 -53.65
N PRO A 294 -6.34 14.22 -54.90
CA PRO A 294 -5.51 14.24 -56.10
C PRO A 294 -4.78 15.58 -56.34
N GLU A 295 -5.19 16.64 -55.66
CA GLU A 295 -4.59 17.97 -55.70
C GLU A 295 -3.28 18.09 -54.88
N PHE A 296 -2.96 17.10 -54.05
CA PHE A 296 -1.74 17.07 -53.24
C PHE A 296 -0.80 15.94 -53.65
N THR A 297 0.46 16.06 -53.26
CA THR A 297 1.52 15.10 -53.54
C THR A 297 2.11 14.50 -52.27
N ASN A 298 2.84 13.39 -52.40
CA ASN A 298 3.57 12.80 -51.27
C ASN A 298 4.57 13.80 -50.66
N ALA A 299 5.22 14.61 -51.50
CA ALA A 299 6.12 15.67 -51.05
C ALA A 299 5.42 16.72 -50.18
N ASP A 300 4.14 17.05 -50.45
CA ASP A 300 3.37 17.98 -49.64
C ASP A 300 3.14 17.45 -48.22
N ILE A 301 2.82 16.16 -48.09
CA ILE A 301 2.63 15.51 -46.78
C ILE A 301 3.96 15.49 -46.02
N ILE A 302 5.03 14.99 -46.65
CA ILE A 302 6.36 14.90 -46.02
C ILE A 302 6.86 16.28 -45.59
N GLN A 303 6.73 17.31 -46.43
CA GLN A 303 7.17 18.66 -46.08
C GLN A 303 6.38 19.26 -44.91
N ARG A 304 5.09 18.91 -44.79
CA ARG A 304 4.23 19.39 -43.70
C ARG A 304 4.44 18.63 -42.41
N THR A 305 4.71 17.33 -42.48
CA THR A 305 4.65 16.46 -41.29
C THR A 305 5.89 15.63 -41.01
N GLY A 306 6.69 15.34 -42.03
CA GLY A 306 7.75 14.34 -41.99
C GLY A 306 7.27 12.89 -42.02
N ILE A 307 5.96 12.65 -42.12
CA ILE A 307 5.38 11.29 -42.11
C ILE A 307 5.47 10.68 -43.50
N THR A 308 6.01 9.46 -43.61
CA THR A 308 6.03 8.69 -44.87
C THR A 308 5.01 7.54 -44.84
N GLN A 309 4.78 6.97 -43.66
CA GLN A 309 3.84 5.88 -43.44
C GLN A 309 3.22 5.97 -42.04
N ARG A 310 2.10 5.28 -41.85
CA ARG A 310 1.48 5.07 -40.53
C ARG A 310 0.84 3.70 -40.43
N HIS A 311 0.39 3.35 -39.23
CA HIS A 311 -0.15 2.03 -38.93
C HIS A 311 -1.62 2.15 -38.49
N TYR A 312 -2.53 1.49 -39.21
CA TYR A 312 -3.94 1.38 -38.87
C TYR A 312 -4.27 -0.03 -38.40
N LEU A 313 -5.30 -0.14 -37.56
CA LEU A 313 -5.90 -1.43 -37.25
C LEU A 313 -6.33 -2.13 -38.54
N ALA A 314 -5.93 -3.40 -38.70
CA ALA A 314 -6.42 -4.26 -39.76
C ALA A 314 -7.84 -4.78 -39.47
N GLU A 315 -8.48 -5.37 -40.49
CA GLU A 315 -9.79 -6.01 -40.28
C GLU A 315 -9.69 -7.14 -39.25
N GLY A 316 -10.53 -7.08 -38.21
CA GLY A 316 -10.54 -8.03 -37.09
C GLY A 316 -9.52 -7.74 -35.99
N GLU A 317 -8.71 -6.69 -36.13
CA GLU A 317 -7.79 -6.22 -35.09
C GLU A 317 -8.51 -5.21 -34.17
N SER A 318 -8.33 -5.33 -32.85
CA SER A 318 -8.88 -4.38 -31.88
C SER A 318 -7.77 -3.70 -31.09
N ILE A 319 -8.02 -2.47 -30.63
CA ILE A 319 -7.03 -1.75 -29.82
C ILE A 319 -6.79 -2.44 -28.48
N LEU A 320 -7.82 -3.13 -27.98
CA LEU A 320 -7.74 -3.94 -26.78
C LEU A 320 -6.77 -5.13 -26.96
N ASP A 321 -6.76 -5.78 -28.13
CA ASP A 321 -5.82 -6.87 -28.42
C ASP A 321 -4.38 -6.36 -28.44
N LEU A 322 -4.12 -5.23 -29.11
CA LEU A 322 -2.80 -4.61 -29.15
C LEU A 322 -2.31 -4.24 -27.74
N ALA A 323 -3.19 -3.66 -26.91
CA ALA A 323 -2.88 -3.31 -25.54
C ALA A 323 -2.57 -4.54 -24.68
N THR A 324 -3.35 -5.61 -24.85
CA THR A 324 -3.14 -6.89 -24.17
C THR A 324 -1.80 -7.52 -24.58
N ASP A 325 -1.48 -7.51 -25.87
CA ASP A 325 -0.23 -8.06 -26.39
C ASP A 325 0.99 -7.26 -25.94
N ALA A 326 0.90 -5.93 -25.93
CA ALA A 326 1.95 -5.07 -25.41
C ALA A 326 2.19 -5.32 -23.90
N ALA A 327 1.11 -5.42 -23.11
CA ALA A 327 1.18 -5.73 -21.69
C ALA A 327 1.77 -7.13 -21.43
N HIS A 328 1.36 -8.12 -22.23
CA HIS A 328 1.89 -9.48 -22.17
C HIS A 328 3.39 -9.53 -22.47
N GLU A 329 3.86 -8.79 -23.47
CA GLU A 329 5.29 -8.70 -23.79
C GLU A 329 6.08 -7.98 -22.68
N ALA A 330 5.51 -6.93 -22.08
CA ALA A 330 6.15 -6.22 -20.97
C ALA A 330 6.36 -7.12 -19.75
N LEU A 331 5.34 -7.93 -19.39
CA LEU A 331 5.46 -8.95 -18.35
C LEU A 331 6.54 -9.98 -18.68
N LYS A 332 6.52 -10.53 -19.90
CA LYS A 332 7.49 -11.53 -20.35
C LYS A 332 8.93 -11.03 -20.33
N LYS A 333 9.18 -9.76 -20.68
CA LYS A 333 10.55 -9.21 -20.69
C LYS A 333 11.18 -9.10 -19.31
N LEU A 334 10.35 -8.91 -18.28
CA LEU A 334 10.80 -8.84 -16.90
C LEU A 334 10.61 -10.17 -16.14
N ASP A 335 10.20 -11.24 -16.83
CA ASP A 335 9.87 -12.54 -16.23
C ASP A 335 8.82 -12.43 -15.09
N LEU A 336 7.83 -11.55 -15.29
CA LEU A 336 6.75 -11.28 -14.34
C LEU A 336 5.45 -11.99 -14.75
N ILE A 337 4.60 -12.25 -13.75
CA ILE A 337 3.22 -12.67 -13.94
C ILE A 337 2.26 -11.53 -13.56
N LEU A 338 0.98 -11.68 -13.94
CA LEU A 338 -0.04 -10.66 -13.67
C LEU A 338 -0.17 -10.33 -12.17
N GLN A 339 0.07 -11.31 -11.28
CA GLN A 339 -0.01 -11.14 -9.83
C GLN A 339 1.15 -10.30 -9.24
N ASP A 340 2.21 -10.03 -10.01
CA ASP A 340 3.31 -9.14 -9.58
C ASP A 340 2.99 -7.65 -9.82
N ILE A 341 1.80 -7.34 -10.36
CA ILE A 341 1.34 -5.98 -10.68
C ILE A 341 0.31 -5.52 -9.66
N ASP A 342 0.58 -4.39 -9.00
CA ASP A 342 -0.26 -3.83 -7.94
C ASP A 342 -1.28 -2.81 -8.45
N LEU A 343 -1.08 -2.26 -9.65
CA LEU A 343 -1.96 -1.26 -10.25
C LEU A 343 -1.83 -1.27 -11.79
N VAL A 344 -2.95 -1.19 -12.48
CA VAL A 344 -3.00 -1.00 -13.94
C VAL A 344 -3.64 0.34 -14.27
N ILE A 345 -2.94 1.18 -15.04
CA ILE A 345 -3.44 2.46 -15.52
C ILE A 345 -3.43 2.40 -17.05
N CYS A 346 -4.53 2.74 -17.71
CA CYS A 346 -4.55 2.93 -19.16
C CYS A 346 -4.78 4.40 -19.51
N ALA A 347 -3.80 5.04 -20.16
CA ALA A 347 -3.97 6.36 -20.73
C ALA A 347 -4.52 6.26 -22.16
N THR A 348 -5.74 6.75 -22.37
CA THR A 348 -6.40 6.70 -23.68
C THR A 348 -7.36 7.89 -23.87
N CYS A 349 -7.40 8.44 -25.09
CA CYS A 349 -8.45 9.37 -25.51
C CYS A 349 -9.39 8.80 -26.58
N SER A 350 -9.21 7.53 -26.95
CA SER A 350 -10.01 6.88 -28.00
C SER A 350 -10.55 5.50 -27.57
N PRO A 351 -11.10 5.35 -26.34
CA PRO A 351 -11.58 4.05 -25.91
C PRO A 351 -12.74 3.56 -26.79
N GLU A 352 -12.80 2.24 -27.03
CA GLU A 352 -13.90 1.61 -27.78
C GLU A 352 -15.24 1.76 -27.04
N LYS A 353 -15.21 1.80 -25.70
CA LYS A 353 -16.38 1.99 -24.82
C LYS A 353 -16.15 3.19 -23.92
N LEU A 354 -17.13 4.10 -23.85
CA LEU A 354 -16.97 5.43 -23.26
C LEU A 354 -17.02 5.50 -21.74
N GLN A 355 -17.65 4.53 -21.07
CA GLN A 355 -17.91 4.63 -19.62
C GLN A 355 -17.50 3.37 -18.86
N SER A 356 -17.87 2.19 -19.34
CA SER A 356 -17.56 0.94 -18.65
C SER A 356 -17.75 -0.27 -19.58
N PRO A 357 -16.95 -1.33 -19.43
CA PRO A 357 -15.72 -1.39 -18.61
C PRO A 357 -14.57 -0.56 -19.22
N SER A 358 -13.62 -0.16 -18.39
CA SER A 358 -12.38 0.51 -18.81
C SER A 358 -11.47 -0.43 -19.61
N ILE A 359 -10.61 0.12 -20.49
CA ILE A 359 -9.61 -0.68 -21.22
C ILE A 359 -8.68 -1.38 -20.23
N ALA A 360 -8.24 -0.71 -19.15
CA ALA A 360 -7.42 -1.33 -18.12
C ALA A 360 -8.06 -2.59 -17.53
N CYS A 361 -9.36 -2.56 -17.19
CA CYS A 361 -10.08 -3.73 -16.68
C CYS A 361 -10.19 -4.85 -17.73
N LEU A 362 -10.42 -4.49 -18.99
CA LEU A 362 -10.51 -5.46 -20.09
C LEU A 362 -9.16 -6.13 -20.37
N VAL A 363 -8.05 -5.40 -20.29
CA VAL A 363 -6.70 -5.98 -20.42
C VAL A 363 -6.42 -6.93 -19.26
N VAL A 364 -6.74 -6.57 -18.02
CA VAL A 364 -6.58 -7.45 -16.86
C VAL A 364 -7.41 -8.73 -17.01
N GLU A 365 -8.64 -8.63 -17.53
CA GLU A 365 -9.50 -9.79 -17.81
C GLU A 365 -8.84 -10.72 -18.84
N LYS A 366 -8.38 -10.20 -19.98
CA LYS A 366 -7.70 -11.01 -21.00
C LYS A 366 -6.42 -11.65 -20.49
N LEU A 367 -5.57 -10.90 -19.79
CA LEU A 367 -4.33 -11.44 -19.20
C LEU A 367 -4.63 -12.48 -18.11
N SER A 368 -5.76 -12.37 -17.40
CA SER A 368 -6.17 -13.36 -16.40
C SER A 368 -6.48 -14.74 -17.00
N GLN A 369 -6.81 -14.80 -18.29
CA GLN A 369 -7.00 -16.07 -19.01
C GLN A 369 -5.67 -16.80 -19.25
N VAL A 370 -4.55 -16.07 -19.21
CA VAL A 370 -3.19 -16.61 -19.44
C VAL A 370 -2.46 -16.87 -18.12
N TYR A 371 -2.49 -15.92 -17.19
CA TYR A 371 -1.73 -15.96 -15.94
C TYR A 371 -2.56 -16.36 -14.71
N GLY A 372 -3.84 -16.69 -14.91
CA GLY A 372 -4.79 -16.87 -13.81
C GLY A 372 -5.29 -15.52 -13.26
N LYS A 373 -6.24 -15.59 -12.33
CA LYS A 373 -6.99 -14.42 -11.85
C LYS A 373 -6.06 -13.32 -11.32
N GLY A 374 -6.08 -12.15 -11.95
CA GLY A 374 -5.51 -10.91 -11.41
C GLY A 374 -6.54 -10.17 -10.55
N ILE A 375 -6.12 -9.69 -9.37
CA ILE A 375 -6.96 -8.86 -8.49
C ILE A 375 -6.14 -7.64 -8.09
N MET A 376 -6.28 -6.57 -8.85
CA MET A 376 -5.62 -5.28 -8.62
C MET A 376 -6.54 -4.14 -9.06
N PRO A 377 -6.36 -2.93 -8.52
CA PRO A 377 -6.95 -1.72 -9.09
C PRO A 377 -6.59 -1.57 -10.58
N ALA A 378 -7.59 -1.26 -11.40
CA ALA A 378 -7.43 -1.02 -12.83
C ALA A 378 -8.37 0.09 -13.29
N TYR A 379 -7.85 1.14 -13.92
CA TYR A 379 -8.66 2.26 -14.40
C TYR A 379 -8.03 2.99 -15.59
N ASP A 380 -8.86 3.74 -16.32
CA ASP A 380 -8.42 4.57 -17.44
C ASP A 380 -8.25 6.04 -17.01
N VAL A 381 -7.35 6.76 -17.67
CA VAL A 381 -7.15 8.21 -17.55
C VAL A 381 -7.13 8.84 -18.94
N ASN A 382 -7.79 9.99 -19.10
CA ASN A 382 -7.79 10.74 -20.34
C ASN A 382 -7.08 12.09 -20.16
N ALA A 383 -5.92 12.23 -20.81
CA ALA A 383 -5.23 13.50 -20.99
C ALA A 383 -4.68 13.63 -22.43
N ALA A 384 -5.43 13.09 -23.40
CA ALA A 384 -5.08 13.07 -24.82
C ALA A 384 -3.61 12.64 -25.08
N CYS A 385 -2.91 13.32 -25.98
CA CYS A 385 -1.51 13.04 -26.32
C CYS A 385 -0.54 13.20 -25.14
N SER A 386 -0.93 13.89 -24.06
CA SER A 386 -0.12 13.99 -22.83
C SER A 386 -0.35 12.84 -21.83
N GLY A 387 -1.24 11.90 -22.18
CA GLY A 387 -1.68 10.78 -21.36
C GLY A 387 -0.55 9.94 -20.77
N TYR A 388 0.52 9.66 -21.52
CA TYR A 388 1.65 8.89 -20.99
C TYR A 388 2.33 9.61 -19.82
N ILE A 389 2.53 10.93 -19.90
CA ILE A 389 3.18 11.71 -18.83
C ILE A 389 2.26 11.84 -17.61
N TYR A 390 0.96 12.00 -17.81
CA TYR A 390 -0.02 11.93 -16.73
C TYR A 390 -0.02 10.55 -16.06
N GLY A 391 0.07 9.48 -16.85
CA GLY A 391 0.22 8.11 -16.35
C GLY A 391 1.50 7.92 -15.53
N LEU A 392 2.63 8.49 -15.97
CA LEU A 392 3.89 8.48 -15.22
C LEU A 392 3.72 9.18 -13.86
N GLN A 393 3.07 10.34 -13.79
CA GLN A 393 2.79 11.02 -12.51
C GLN A 393 1.97 10.15 -11.57
N LEU A 394 0.88 9.55 -12.06
CA LEU A 394 0.00 8.71 -11.25
C LEU A 394 0.72 7.47 -10.71
N ALA A 395 1.56 6.84 -11.54
CA ALA A 395 2.39 5.72 -11.13
C ALA A 395 3.45 6.14 -10.11
N GLU A 396 4.12 7.28 -10.32
CA GLU A 396 5.10 7.84 -9.40
C GLU A 396 4.49 8.12 -8.01
N ASP A 397 3.32 8.74 -7.97
CA ASP A 397 2.60 9.05 -6.74
C ASP A 397 2.22 7.78 -5.97
N PHE A 398 1.81 6.72 -6.69
CA PHE A 398 1.48 5.43 -6.09
C PHE A 398 2.71 4.74 -5.47
N LEU A 399 3.84 4.76 -6.19
CA LEU A 399 5.07 4.03 -5.86
C LEU A 399 5.96 4.75 -4.84
N LYS A 400 5.92 6.10 -4.78
CA LYS A 400 6.65 6.87 -3.76
C LYS A 400 6.35 6.44 -2.33
N THR A 401 5.12 5.96 -2.09
CA THR A 401 4.66 5.44 -0.79
C THR A 401 4.63 3.91 -0.70
N ARG A 402 4.97 3.21 -1.79
CA ARG A 402 4.93 1.75 -1.93
C ARG A 402 6.17 1.27 -2.72
N PRO A 403 7.36 1.30 -2.12
CA PRO A 403 8.61 0.98 -2.82
C PRO A 403 8.68 -0.48 -3.32
N SER A 404 7.88 -1.39 -2.73
CA SER A 404 7.81 -2.80 -3.10
C SER A 404 6.70 -3.13 -4.11
N CYS A 405 6.18 -2.14 -4.84
CA CYS A 405 5.08 -2.35 -5.79
C CYS A 405 5.50 -2.11 -7.25
N ARG A 406 4.68 -2.58 -8.18
CA ARG A 406 4.80 -2.32 -9.63
C ARG A 406 3.49 -1.81 -10.21
N VAL A 407 3.58 -0.82 -11.10
CA VAL A 407 2.45 -0.26 -11.86
C VAL A 407 2.63 -0.61 -13.34
N MET A 408 1.61 -1.17 -13.96
CA MET A 408 1.55 -1.32 -15.40
C MET A 408 0.85 -0.11 -16.01
N LEU A 409 1.61 0.73 -16.72
CA LEU A 409 1.09 1.86 -17.48
C LEU A 409 0.90 1.47 -18.94
N ILE A 410 -0.35 1.44 -19.37
CA ILE A 410 -0.78 1.15 -20.73
C ILE A 410 -1.12 2.46 -21.43
N THR A 411 -0.79 2.58 -22.72
CA THR A 411 -1.39 3.57 -23.61
C THR A 411 -2.08 2.84 -24.74
N ALA A 412 -3.25 3.29 -25.18
CA ALA A 412 -4.03 2.59 -26.21
C ALA A 412 -4.82 3.58 -27.06
N GLU A 413 -4.48 3.69 -28.35
CA GLU A 413 -5.09 4.68 -29.24
C GLU A 413 -5.50 4.07 -30.58
N ALA A 414 -6.77 4.26 -30.96
CA ALA A 414 -7.37 3.86 -32.24
C ALA A 414 -7.90 5.10 -32.99
N LEU A 415 -6.99 6.04 -33.28
CA LEU A 415 -7.35 7.34 -33.85
C LEU A 415 -7.68 7.30 -35.33
N SER A 416 -7.24 6.28 -36.08
CA SER A 416 -7.52 6.16 -37.52
C SER A 416 -9.02 6.16 -37.81
N SER A 417 -9.80 5.50 -36.94
CA SER A 417 -11.27 5.44 -37.02
C SER A 417 -11.93 6.79 -36.84
N ARG A 418 -11.29 7.72 -36.12
CA ARG A 418 -11.82 9.05 -35.76
C ARG A 418 -11.38 10.14 -36.73
N ILE A 419 -10.73 9.80 -37.82
CA ILE A 419 -10.32 10.76 -38.85
C ILE A 419 -11.53 11.10 -39.72
N ALA A 420 -11.81 12.38 -39.91
CA ALA A 420 -12.83 12.81 -40.88
C ALA A 420 -12.38 12.44 -42.31
N PRO A 421 -13.16 11.65 -43.07
CA PRO A 421 -12.69 11.03 -44.32
C PRO A 421 -12.36 12.02 -45.45
N ASP A 422 -12.91 13.23 -45.39
CA ASP A 422 -12.74 14.29 -46.40
C ASP A 422 -11.87 15.47 -45.90
N ASP A 423 -11.30 15.36 -44.68
CA ASP A 423 -10.40 16.39 -44.13
C ASP A 423 -8.94 16.06 -44.42
N PHE A 424 -8.38 16.74 -45.43
CA PHE A 424 -6.98 16.58 -45.76
C PHE A 424 -6.04 16.92 -44.59
N GLU A 425 -6.35 17.93 -43.77
CA GLU A 425 -5.42 18.43 -42.75
C GLU A 425 -5.18 17.44 -41.60
N THR A 426 -6.05 16.45 -41.42
CA THR A 426 -5.91 15.38 -40.41
C THR A 426 -5.68 13.99 -41.02
N ALA A 427 -6.06 13.75 -42.27
CA ALA A 427 -6.05 12.43 -42.93
C ALA A 427 -4.71 11.68 -42.88
N PHE A 428 -3.60 12.41 -42.87
CA PHE A 428 -2.24 11.86 -42.87
C PHE A 428 -1.57 11.85 -41.49
N LEU A 429 -2.19 12.39 -40.45
CA LEU A 429 -1.51 12.57 -39.17
C LEU A 429 -1.56 11.34 -38.30
N PHE A 430 -2.76 10.83 -38.05
CA PHE A 430 -2.98 9.92 -36.92
C PHE A 430 -2.75 8.46 -37.28
N ALA A 431 -2.57 7.64 -36.25
CA ALA A 431 -2.27 6.22 -36.36
C ALA A 431 -2.72 5.47 -35.10
N ASP A 432 -2.70 4.14 -35.17
CA ASP A 432 -3.18 3.26 -34.12
C ASP A 432 -2.03 2.46 -33.50
N ALA A 433 -1.98 2.45 -32.18
CA ALA A 433 -1.02 1.67 -31.42
C ALA A 433 -1.42 1.50 -29.97
N ALA A 434 -0.82 0.52 -29.31
CA ALA A 434 -0.84 0.42 -27.86
C ALA A 434 0.57 0.14 -27.31
N THR A 435 0.82 0.58 -26.08
CA THR A 435 2.06 0.32 -25.36
C THR A 435 1.79 -0.14 -23.93
N ALA A 436 2.76 -0.80 -23.34
CA ALA A 436 2.79 -1.10 -21.91
C ALA A 436 4.18 -0.87 -21.35
N THR A 437 4.25 -0.17 -20.22
CA THR A 437 5.48 0.12 -19.47
C THR A 437 5.29 -0.37 -18.04
N ILE A 438 6.27 -1.12 -17.51
CA ILE A 438 6.29 -1.46 -16.09
C ILE A 438 7.06 -0.38 -15.36
N ILE A 439 6.42 0.24 -14.39
CA ILE A 439 6.99 1.27 -13.53
C ILE A 439 7.12 0.66 -12.15
N SER A 440 8.30 0.73 -11.56
CA SER A 440 8.62 -0.04 -10.37
C SER A 440 9.07 0.85 -9.23
N GLY A 441 8.69 0.49 -8.01
CA GLY A 441 9.21 1.12 -6.82
C GLY A 441 10.69 0.81 -6.59
N GLU A 442 11.27 1.46 -5.60
CA GLU A 442 12.71 1.43 -5.33
C GLU A 442 13.28 0.01 -5.15
N ASP A 443 12.50 -0.93 -4.60
CA ASP A 443 12.95 -2.31 -4.36
C ASP A 443 13.24 -3.08 -5.64
N TYR A 444 12.71 -2.62 -6.78
CA TYR A 444 12.84 -3.27 -8.10
C TYR A 444 13.52 -2.38 -9.13
N ILE A 445 14.10 -1.24 -8.72
CA ILE A 445 14.70 -0.28 -9.65
C ILE A 445 15.86 -0.87 -10.49
N SER A 446 16.54 -1.90 -9.98
CA SER A 446 17.59 -2.61 -10.71
C SER A 446 17.10 -3.41 -11.91
N GLU A 447 15.79 -3.64 -12.02
CA GLU A 447 15.15 -4.32 -13.16
C GLU A 447 14.76 -3.32 -14.26
N CYS A 448 14.92 -2.01 -14.02
CA CYS A 448 14.51 -0.95 -14.93
C CYS A 448 15.69 -0.37 -15.73
N GLU A 449 15.39 0.12 -16.93
CA GLU A 449 16.35 0.79 -17.81
C GLU A 449 16.60 2.24 -17.40
N ALA A 450 15.63 2.92 -16.79
CA ALA A 450 15.77 4.31 -16.38
C ALA A 450 15.12 4.61 -15.03
N GLU A 451 15.61 5.64 -14.34
CA GLU A 451 14.97 6.25 -13.17
C GLU A 451 14.10 7.43 -13.60
N LEU A 452 12.86 7.50 -13.10
CA LEU A 452 11.99 8.67 -13.21
C LEU A 452 12.41 9.71 -12.17
N ARG A 453 13.03 10.80 -12.63
CA ARG A 453 13.63 11.84 -11.77
C ARG A 453 12.65 12.92 -11.37
N GLN A 454 11.80 13.33 -12.30
CA GLN A 454 10.82 14.39 -12.08
C GLN A 454 9.71 14.32 -13.12
N VAL A 455 8.50 14.67 -12.72
CA VAL A 455 7.37 14.87 -13.64
C VAL A 455 6.78 16.27 -13.42
N TYR A 456 6.37 16.89 -14.51
CA TYR A 456 5.58 18.12 -14.52
C TYR A 456 4.35 17.87 -15.38
N ILE A 457 3.18 18.17 -14.83
CA ILE A 457 1.92 18.20 -15.57
C ILE A 457 1.26 19.57 -15.44
N GLY A 458 0.45 19.94 -16.43
CA GLY A 458 -0.28 21.19 -16.42
C GLY A 458 -1.32 21.26 -17.52
N SER A 459 -2.15 22.30 -17.47
CA SER A 459 -3.15 22.58 -18.49
C SER A 459 -3.15 24.06 -18.86
N ASP A 460 -3.53 24.34 -20.09
CA ASP A 460 -3.92 25.66 -20.59
C ASP A 460 -5.28 25.46 -21.28
N PRO A 461 -6.39 25.48 -20.52
CA PRO A 461 -7.66 24.97 -21.00
C PRO A 461 -8.18 25.72 -22.21
N GLU A 462 -8.73 24.99 -23.17
CA GLU A 462 -9.45 25.54 -24.31
C GLU A 462 -10.91 25.03 -24.30
N ASN A 463 -11.71 25.40 -25.29
CA ASN A 463 -13.10 24.93 -25.42
C ASN A 463 -13.26 23.87 -26.53
N GLY A 464 -12.17 23.25 -26.97
CA GLY A 464 -12.13 22.34 -28.13
C GLY A 464 -12.13 23.01 -29.51
N GLU A 465 -12.22 24.34 -29.65
CA GLU A 465 -12.28 24.98 -30.98
C GLU A 465 -11.01 24.80 -31.83
N ILE A 466 -9.85 24.65 -31.18
CA ILE A 466 -8.55 24.55 -31.87
C ILE A 466 -8.16 23.10 -32.15
N LEU A 467 -8.43 22.19 -31.22
CA LEU A 467 -8.19 20.76 -31.35
C LEU A 467 -9.24 20.03 -30.52
N ASN A 468 -9.99 19.14 -31.15
CA ASN A 468 -10.93 18.28 -30.45
C ASN A 468 -10.86 16.86 -31.01
N ILE A 469 -10.90 15.87 -30.10
CA ILE A 469 -11.03 14.46 -30.42
C ILE A 469 -12.42 14.05 -29.92
N PRO A 470 -13.46 14.12 -30.77
CA PRO A 470 -14.80 13.85 -30.34
C PRO A 470 -14.99 12.38 -29.97
N VAL A 471 -15.93 12.18 -29.06
CA VAL A 471 -16.43 10.86 -28.69
C VAL A 471 -17.11 10.20 -29.89
N ASP A 472 -17.96 10.98 -30.58
CA ASP A 472 -18.64 10.56 -31.79
C ASP A 472 -17.62 10.44 -32.93
N ILE A 473 -17.51 9.24 -33.47
CA ILE A 473 -16.57 8.91 -34.54
C ILE A 473 -16.99 9.62 -35.84
N ASP A 474 -18.30 9.86 -36.02
CA ASP A 474 -18.85 10.50 -37.22
C ASP A 474 -18.53 12.01 -37.27
N GLU A 475 -18.29 12.66 -36.13
CA GLU A 475 -17.88 14.07 -36.08
C GLU A 475 -16.45 14.28 -36.59
N GLY A 476 -15.58 13.28 -36.39
CA GLY A 476 -14.18 13.31 -36.77
C GLY A 476 -13.32 14.30 -35.97
N ILE A 477 -12.02 14.03 -35.90
CA ILE A 477 -11.05 14.93 -35.25
C ILE A 477 -11.05 16.28 -35.96
N THR A 478 -11.16 17.37 -35.20
CA THR A 478 -11.06 18.73 -35.73
C THR A 478 -9.79 19.40 -35.24
N MET A 479 -9.10 20.12 -36.13
CA MET A 479 -7.82 20.75 -35.81
C MET A 479 -7.57 22.04 -36.61
N GLN A 480 -7.15 23.11 -35.93
CA GLN A 480 -6.67 24.35 -36.55
C GLN A 480 -5.13 24.40 -36.52
N GLY A 481 -4.46 23.63 -37.40
CA GLY A 481 -3.01 23.43 -37.36
C GLY A 481 -2.15 24.71 -37.30
N LYS A 482 -2.54 25.77 -38.01
CA LYS A 482 -1.85 27.08 -37.98
C LYS A 482 -1.89 27.75 -36.60
N LYS A 483 -3.00 27.63 -35.87
CA LYS A 483 -3.14 28.15 -34.50
C LYS A 483 -2.50 27.21 -33.48
N LEU A 484 -2.64 25.90 -33.69
CA LEU A 484 -2.12 24.86 -32.81
C LEU A 484 -0.59 24.86 -32.75
N PHE A 485 0.09 25.04 -33.89
CA PHE A 485 1.54 24.97 -33.99
C PHE A 485 2.31 25.85 -32.97
N PRO A 486 2.09 27.19 -32.93
CA PRO A 486 2.82 28.04 -31.98
C PRO A 486 2.47 27.75 -30.51
N ILE A 487 1.23 27.29 -30.24
CA ILE A 487 0.80 26.89 -28.89
C ILE A 487 1.57 25.63 -28.47
N ALA A 488 1.55 24.57 -29.29
CA ALA A 488 2.25 23.33 -29.00
C ALA A 488 3.75 23.53 -28.73
N VAL A 489 4.43 24.28 -29.63
CA VAL A 489 5.87 24.57 -29.48
C VAL A 489 6.17 25.34 -28.19
N LYS A 490 5.38 26.36 -27.88
CA LYS A 490 5.54 27.14 -26.64
C LYS A 490 5.31 26.27 -25.41
N THR A 491 4.24 25.50 -25.41
CA THR A 491 3.77 24.72 -24.27
C THR A 491 4.73 23.58 -23.94
N MET A 492 5.15 22.79 -24.94
CA MET A 492 6.13 21.72 -24.74
C MET A 492 7.47 22.25 -24.21
N ALA A 493 8.00 23.32 -24.81
CA ALA A 493 9.25 23.91 -24.33
C ALA A 493 9.13 24.45 -22.89
N THR A 494 8.00 25.09 -22.56
CA THR A 494 7.73 25.60 -21.22
C THR A 494 7.62 24.47 -20.21
N ALA A 495 6.95 23.37 -20.56
CA ALA A 495 6.82 22.19 -19.71
C ALA A 495 8.20 21.58 -19.40
N THR A 496 9.06 21.41 -20.42
CA THR A 496 10.43 20.93 -20.23
C THR A 496 11.23 21.84 -19.30
N HIS A 497 11.20 23.16 -19.51
CA HIS A 497 11.89 24.12 -18.62
C HIS A 497 11.38 24.04 -17.17
N LYS A 498 10.07 23.96 -16.97
CA LYS A 498 9.48 23.81 -15.62
C LYS A 498 9.89 22.50 -14.96
N CYS A 499 9.89 21.40 -15.70
CA CYS A 499 10.32 20.10 -15.19
C CYS A 499 11.80 20.12 -14.76
N CYS A 500 12.68 20.72 -15.58
CA CYS A 500 14.10 20.91 -15.26
C CYS A 500 14.29 21.81 -14.02
N GLN A 501 13.53 22.90 -13.91
CA GLN A 501 13.54 23.76 -12.72
C GLN A 501 13.13 23.00 -11.45
N LEU A 502 12.07 22.19 -11.52
CA LEU A 502 11.61 21.36 -10.41
C LEU A 502 12.64 20.27 -10.03
N ALA A 503 13.46 19.82 -10.99
CA ALA A 503 14.52 18.85 -10.77
C ALA A 503 15.87 19.49 -10.36
N ASN A 504 15.96 20.82 -10.33
CA ASN A 504 17.22 21.57 -10.20
C ASN A 504 18.29 21.15 -11.24
N MET A 505 17.87 20.89 -12.48
CA MET A 505 18.73 20.52 -13.60
C MET A 505 18.75 21.65 -14.64
N ASP A 506 19.89 21.94 -15.24
CA ASP A 506 19.96 22.85 -16.38
C ASP A 506 19.50 22.12 -17.67
N VAL A 507 18.75 22.81 -18.53
CA VAL A 507 18.24 22.23 -19.79
C VAL A 507 19.37 21.77 -20.72
N SER A 508 20.56 22.38 -20.62
CA SER A 508 21.74 21.94 -21.38
C SER A 508 22.31 20.59 -20.93
N GLU A 509 21.91 20.07 -19.77
CA GLU A 509 22.30 18.74 -19.29
C GLU A 509 21.51 17.61 -19.95
N ILE A 510 20.44 17.93 -20.70
CA ILE A 510 19.66 16.94 -21.45
C ILE A 510 20.49 16.43 -22.63
N ASN A 511 20.65 15.10 -22.71
CA ASN A 511 21.42 14.44 -23.77
C ASN A 511 20.54 13.73 -24.80
N LEU A 512 19.26 13.54 -24.49
CA LEU A 512 18.26 12.96 -25.39
C LEU A 512 16.91 13.59 -25.08
N ALA A 513 16.17 14.01 -26.11
CA ALA A 513 14.80 14.47 -25.98
C ALA A 513 13.87 13.54 -26.77
N VAL A 514 12.86 12.98 -26.10
CA VAL A 514 11.84 12.11 -26.70
C VAL A 514 10.47 12.79 -26.54
N PRO A 515 10.13 13.74 -27.42
CA PRO A 515 8.88 14.48 -27.34
C PRO A 515 7.71 13.66 -27.91
N HIS A 516 6.49 14.11 -27.64
CA HIS A 516 5.30 13.71 -28.37
C HIS A 516 5.52 13.87 -29.88
N GLN A 517 5.37 12.76 -30.62
CA GLN A 517 5.54 12.71 -32.08
C GLN A 517 4.27 13.25 -32.76
N ALA A 518 4.11 14.57 -32.78
CA ALA A 518 2.98 15.24 -33.44
C ALA A 518 3.22 15.42 -34.94
N ASN A 519 4.38 15.99 -35.27
CA ASN A 519 4.95 16.12 -36.61
C ASN A 519 6.38 16.66 -36.53
N GLN A 520 7.21 16.40 -37.53
CA GLN A 520 8.63 16.78 -37.56
C GLN A 520 8.86 18.28 -37.41
N ARG A 521 7.95 19.14 -37.90
CA ARG A 521 8.09 20.60 -37.81
C ARG A 521 7.97 21.11 -36.37
N ILE A 522 7.02 20.58 -35.60
CA ILE A 522 6.86 20.91 -34.18
C ILE A 522 8.11 20.47 -33.41
N LEU A 523 8.59 19.24 -33.66
CA LEU A 523 9.79 18.70 -33.02
C LEU A 523 11.01 19.60 -33.26
N SER A 524 11.25 19.97 -34.52
CA SER A 524 12.37 20.84 -34.91
C SER A 524 12.27 22.24 -34.28
N ALA A 525 11.04 22.77 -34.15
CA ALA A 525 10.80 24.07 -33.53
C ALA A 525 10.94 24.01 -32.00
N VAL A 526 10.58 22.90 -31.35
CA VAL A 526 10.81 22.67 -29.92
C VAL A 526 12.30 22.57 -29.63
N GLU A 527 13.07 21.81 -30.42
CA GLU A 527 14.53 21.71 -30.30
C GLU A 527 15.18 23.10 -30.38
N SER A 528 14.81 23.89 -31.40
CA SER A 528 15.29 25.26 -31.59
C SER A 528 14.94 26.17 -30.41
N ARG A 529 13.75 26.01 -29.82
CA ARG A 529 13.26 26.83 -28.71
C ARG A 529 13.93 26.48 -27.38
N LEU A 530 14.22 25.20 -27.14
CA LEU A 530 14.90 24.72 -25.93
C LEU A 530 16.37 25.14 -25.89
N LYS A 531 16.98 25.50 -27.03
CA LYS A 531 18.40 25.88 -27.15
C LYS A 531 19.35 24.80 -26.65
N VAL A 532 18.97 23.55 -26.86
CA VAL A 532 19.77 22.36 -26.54
C VAL A 532 20.77 22.06 -27.67
N GLN A 533 21.71 21.15 -27.42
CA GLN A 533 22.64 20.68 -28.45
C GLN A 533 21.86 20.07 -29.63
N HIS A 534 22.25 20.42 -30.85
CA HIS A 534 21.60 19.90 -32.05
C HIS A 534 21.78 18.37 -32.13
N GLY A 535 20.71 17.67 -32.50
CA GLY A 535 20.73 16.23 -32.78
C GLY A 535 20.43 15.35 -31.56
N ILE A 536 20.01 15.95 -30.45
CA ILE A 536 19.51 15.19 -29.29
C ILE A 536 18.01 14.87 -29.41
N MET A 537 17.31 15.47 -30.37
CA MET A 537 15.87 15.27 -30.56
C MET A 537 15.60 13.96 -31.30
N PHE A 538 15.02 12.98 -30.61
CA PHE A 538 14.62 11.72 -31.22
C PHE A 538 13.33 11.88 -32.00
N SER A 539 13.29 11.30 -33.20
CA SER A 539 12.05 11.22 -33.97
C SER A 539 11.95 9.94 -34.81
N ASN A 540 10.79 9.28 -34.68
CA ASN A 540 10.37 8.16 -35.50
C ASN A 540 9.01 8.41 -36.19
N ILE A 541 8.56 9.67 -36.19
CA ILE A 541 7.27 10.10 -36.75
C ILE A 541 7.07 9.67 -38.20
N ALA A 542 8.16 9.56 -38.97
CA ALA A 542 8.17 9.10 -40.35
C ALA A 542 7.53 7.72 -40.52
N ASN A 543 7.77 6.82 -39.55
CA ASN A 543 7.43 5.40 -39.63
C ASN A 543 6.09 5.05 -38.98
N TYR A 544 5.65 5.85 -38.01
CA TYR A 544 4.48 5.53 -37.19
C TYR A 544 3.32 6.51 -37.34
N GLY A 545 3.57 7.75 -37.78
CA GLY A 545 2.60 8.82 -37.64
C GLY A 545 2.31 9.17 -36.16
N ASN A 546 1.26 9.95 -35.94
CA ASN A 546 0.86 10.41 -34.62
C ASN A 546 -0.09 9.40 -33.94
N THR A 547 0.47 8.56 -33.07
CA THR A 547 -0.26 7.59 -32.24
C THR A 547 -0.72 8.17 -30.88
N SER A 548 -0.87 9.50 -30.78
CA SER A 548 -1.27 10.23 -29.56
C SER A 548 -0.46 9.84 -28.32
N SER A 549 -1.09 9.34 -27.26
CA SER A 549 -0.45 8.98 -25.99
C SER A 549 0.62 7.89 -26.16
N CYS A 550 0.57 7.09 -27.23
CA CYS A 550 1.55 6.04 -27.52
C CYS A 550 2.86 6.56 -28.12
N THR A 551 2.89 7.79 -28.64
CA THR A 551 4.05 8.33 -29.37
C THR A 551 5.33 8.34 -28.55
N ILE A 552 5.27 8.79 -27.29
CA ILE A 552 6.43 8.84 -26.39
C ILE A 552 6.92 7.44 -26.05
N PRO A 553 6.10 6.49 -25.55
CA PRO A 553 6.60 5.15 -25.21
C PRO A 553 7.12 4.37 -26.41
N ILE A 554 6.55 4.52 -27.62
CA ILE A 554 7.11 3.90 -28.84
C ILE A 554 8.49 4.49 -29.16
N ALA A 555 8.60 5.82 -29.18
CA ALA A 555 9.87 6.49 -29.43
C ALA A 555 10.93 6.15 -28.36
N LEU A 556 10.51 6.03 -27.11
CA LEU A 556 11.38 5.64 -26.00
C LEU A 556 11.83 4.18 -26.12
N HIS A 557 10.96 3.26 -26.56
CA HIS A 557 11.35 1.88 -26.84
C HIS A 557 12.51 1.79 -27.84
N GLU A 558 12.46 2.58 -28.92
CA GLU A 558 13.49 2.59 -29.95
C GLU A 558 14.76 3.30 -29.46
N ALA A 559 14.61 4.47 -28.83
CA ALA A 559 15.74 5.25 -28.35
C ALA A 559 16.56 4.52 -27.27
N LEU A 560 15.90 3.74 -26.39
CA LEU A 560 16.54 2.93 -25.36
C LEU A 560 17.21 1.65 -25.91
N ALA A 561 16.98 1.29 -27.17
CA ALA A 561 17.67 0.15 -27.80
C ALA A 561 19.13 0.48 -28.16
N GLU A 562 19.46 1.77 -28.27
CA GLU A 562 20.79 2.24 -28.60
C GLU A 562 21.64 2.29 -27.31
N ASP A 563 22.61 1.37 -27.17
CA ASP A 563 23.45 1.18 -25.97
C ASP A 563 24.26 2.44 -25.62
N LYS A 564 23.64 3.35 -24.83
CA LYS A 564 24.22 4.63 -24.41
C LYS A 564 23.96 4.87 -22.93
N LYS A 565 24.92 4.49 -22.09
CA LYS A 565 24.85 4.69 -20.63
C LYS A 565 24.84 6.19 -20.26
N GLN A 566 24.16 6.52 -19.15
CA GLN A 566 24.18 7.85 -18.51
C GLN A 566 23.55 9.00 -19.33
N LEU A 567 22.46 8.74 -20.05
CA LEU A 567 21.70 9.82 -20.70
C LEU A 567 20.69 10.44 -19.74
N ASN A 568 20.66 11.77 -19.68
CA ASN A 568 19.51 12.53 -19.16
C ASN A 568 18.49 12.70 -20.29
N ILE A 569 17.34 12.06 -20.15
CA ILE A 569 16.28 11.99 -21.16
C ILE A 569 15.15 12.94 -20.76
N ALA A 570 14.78 13.84 -21.66
CA ALA A 570 13.60 14.69 -21.48
C ALA A 570 12.43 14.21 -22.32
N LEU A 571 11.31 13.96 -21.67
CA LEU A 571 10.02 13.73 -22.31
C LEU A 571 9.22 15.03 -22.28
N CYS A 572 8.46 15.33 -23.33
CA CYS A 572 7.47 16.41 -23.27
C CYS A 572 6.30 16.15 -24.21
N ALA A 573 5.11 16.55 -23.79
CA ALA A 573 3.88 16.33 -24.53
C ALA A 573 2.94 17.53 -24.43
N PHE A 574 2.08 17.61 -25.42
CA PHE A 574 0.97 18.53 -25.50
C PHE A 574 -0.16 17.81 -26.24
N GLY A 575 -1.39 17.93 -25.76
CA GLY A 575 -2.57 17.31 -26.35
C GLY A 575 -3.82 18.14 -26.12
N ALA A 576 -4.94 17.72 -26.70
CA ALA A 576 -6.25 18.36 -26.54
C ALA A 576 -6.62 18.61 -25.06
N GLY A 577 -7.34 19.69 -24.78
CA GLY A 577 -7.71 20.14 -23.44
C GLY A 577 -7.50 21.64 -23.15
N PHE A 578 -6.39 22.31 -23.47
CA PHE A 578 -5.09 21.69 -23.75
C PHE A 578 -4.44 21.17 -22.47
N THR A 579 -3.89 19.97 -22.57
CA THR A 579 -3.09 19.32 -21.54
C THR A 579 -1.63 19.29 -21.95
N THR A 580 -0.72 19.34 -20.98
CA THR A 580 0.72 19.27 -21.22
C THR A 580 1.44 18.55 -20.10
N GLY A 581 2.58 17.96 -20.42
CA GLY A 581 3.49 17.47 -19.42
C GLY A 581 4.92 17.39 -19.91
N ALA A 582 5.84 17.23 -18.98
CA ALA A 582 7.22 16.86 -19.21
C ALA A 582 7.69 15.90 -18.11
N ALA A 583 8.64 15.04 -18.43
CA ALA A 583 9.28 14.18 -17.45
C ALA A 583 10.78 14.09 -17.73
N LEU A 584 11.57 13.91 -16.68
CA LEU A 584 13.00 13.67 -16.77
C LEU A 584 13.31 12.25 -16.34
N LEU A 585 14.06 11.54 -17.18
CA LEU A 585 14.58 10.22 -16.87
C LEU A 585 16.11 10.26 -16.85
N THR A 586 16.72 9.40 -16.05
CA THR A 586 18.16 9.12 -16.12
C THR A 586 18.35 7.64 -16.37
N LEU A 587 19.10 7.28 -17.43
CA LEU A 587 19.39 5.88 -17.73
C LEU A 587 20.25 5.24 -16.62
N LEU A 588 19.86 4.04 -16.17
CA LEU A 588 20.46 3.32 -15.03
C LEU A 588 21.70 2.49 -15.40
#